data_AF-A0A914D1R9-F1
#
_entry.id   AF-A0A914D1R9-F1
#
_cell.length_a   1.000
_cell.length_b   1.000
_cell.length_c   1.000
_cell.angle_alpha   90.00
_cell.angle_beta   90.00
_cell.angle_gamma   90.00
#
_symmetry.space_group_name_H-M   'P 1'
#
loop_
_entity.id
_entity.type
_entity.pdbx_description
1 polymer ?
#
loop_
_entity_poly.entity_id
_entity_poly.type
_entity_poly.pdbx_seq_one_letter_code
_entity_poly.pdbx_strand_id
1 'polypeptide(L)'
;LLWKYYEKNENYISAAKLLLQLAEKPSVQTLQQRIAYLSHALMCVQSAPETKTNLELKQEIQDKLDVAQIQAQTKEALEFEVGQRITGSNISIEELNQRLFTVSELYDRFANPFNLAHIKLAILACAGHYEREIVENVWVDILKKELRPFERNEESAEQSKRRIASVLKNLSTQYSSMLKFYPIEMILRELLMFSFRFTQPEWLPELCKLARISHATLLNVINNQYRVVDPFWKQNKRAQQFIINLVINIFEDFVADPSKLPPNER
;
A
#
# COMPACT_ATOMS: atom_id res chain seq x y z
N LEU A 1 -35.63 -3.80 -4.63
CA LEU A 1 -36.77 -2.95 -5.05
C LEU A 1 -37.17 -1.95 -3.97
N LEU A 2 -37.19 -2.34 -2.69
CA LEU A 2 -37.60 -1.44 -1.59
C LEU A 2 -36.70 -0.19 -1.39
N TRP A 3 -35.37 -0.30 -1.54
CA TRP A 3 -34.51 0.90 -1.43
C TRP A 3 -34.74 1.92 -2.56
N LYS A 4 -35.02 1.45 -3.79
CA LYS A 4 -35.37 2.32 -4.93
C LYS A 4 -36.69 3.08 -4.71
N TYR A 5 -37.60 2.51 -3.92
CA TYR A 5 -38.84 3.16 -3.53
C TYR A 5 -38.58 4.29 -2.53
N TYR A 6 -37.72 4.06 -1.53
CA TYR A 6 -37.34 5.10 -0.57
C TYR A 6 -36.61 6.28 -1.23
N GLU A 7 -35.73 6.00 -2.19
CA GLU A 7 -35.05 7.04 -2.97
C GLU A 7 -36.02 7.89 -3.79
N LYS A 8 -37.01 7.26 -4.45
CA LYS A 8 -38.06 7.97 -5.19
C LYS A 8 -38.94 8.86 -4.32
N ASN A 9 -39.04 8.57 -3.02
CA ASN A 9 -39.80 9.34 -2.05
C ASN A 9 -38.91 10.29 -1.23
N GLU A 10 -37.69 10.59 -1.69
CA GLU A 10 -36.71 11.48 -1.03
C GLU A 10 -36.31 11.05 0.39
N ASN A 11 -36.57 9.80 0.76
CA ASN A 11 -36.22 9.25 2.07
C ASN A 11 -34.86 8.55 2.03
N TYR A 12 -33.81 9.36 1.83
CA TYR A 12 -32.46 8.86 1.61
C TYR A 12 -31.86 8.13 2.82
N ILE A 13 -32.20 8.54 4.05
CA ILE A 13 -31.70 7.87 5.27
C ILE A 13 -32.27 6.46 5.41
N SER A 14 -33.55 6.27 5.09
CA SER A 14 -34.16 4.93 5.15
C SER A 14 -33.62 4.02 4.06
N ALA A 15 -33.33 4.58 2.87
CA ALA A 15 -32.65 3.86 1.80
C ALA A 15 -31.24 3.41 2.23
N ALA A 16 -30.45 4.32 2.82
CA ALA A 16 -29.09 4.04 3.29
C ALA A 16 -29.06 2.94 4.37
N LYS A 17 -29.94 3.01 5.38
CA LYS A 17 -30.05 2.00 6.43
C LYS A 17 -30.43 0.63 5.88
N LEU A 18 -31.34 0.58 4.91
CA LEU A 18 -31.72 -0.67 4.27
C LEU A 18 -30.57 -1.27 3.45
N LEU A 19 -29.83 -0.44 2.72
CA LEU A 19 -28.65 -0.85 1.95
C LEU A 19 -27.52 -1.37 2.85
N LEU A 20 -27.29 -0.70 3.99
CA LEU A 20 -26.35 -1.14 5.02
C LEU A 20 -26.73 -2.53 5.55
N GLN A 21 -27.99 -2.73 5.94
CA GLN A 21 -28.48 -4.03 6.40
C GLN A 21 -28.37 -5.13 5.33
N LEU A 22 -28.57 -4.79 4.05
CA LEU A 22 -28.37 -5.73 2.96
C LEU A 22 -26.90 -6.14 2.82
N ALA A 23 -25.99 -5.18 2.94
CA ALA A 23 -24.55 -5.42 2.86
C ALA A 23 -23.99 -6.25 4.02
N GLU A 24 -24.63 -6.24 5.19
CA GLU A 24 -24.21 -7.01 6.36
C GLU A 24 -24.76 -8.44 6.39
N LYS A 25 -25.98 -8.65 5.91
CA LYS A 25 -26.64 -9.95 6.03
C LYS A 25 -25.89 -11.04 5.25
N PRO A 26 -25.56 -12.19 5.86
CA PRO A 26 -25.04 -13.33 5.12
C PRO A 26 -26.12 -13.78 4.13
N SER A 27 -25.80 -13.73 2.84
CA SER A 27 -26.73 -13.99 1.74
C SER A 27 -25.96 -14.39 0.49
N VAL A 28 -26.65 -14.77 -0.57
CA VAL A 28 -26.08 -15.16 -1.88
C VAL A 28 -25.36 -14.00 -2.59
N GLN A 29 -25.35 -12.79 -1.99
CA GLN A 29 -24.72 -11.61 -2.57
C GLN A 29 -23.20 -11.74 -2.59
N THR A 30 -22.60 -11.34 -3.71
CA THR A 30 -21.14 -11.29 -3.83
C THR A 30 -20.56 -10.11 -3.06
N LEU A 31 -19.28 -10.18 -2.73
CA LEU A 31 -18.57 -9.07 -2.08
C LEU A 31 -18.65 -7.76 -2.90
N GLN A 32 -18.55 -7.84 -4.23
CA GLN A 32 -18.71 -6.68 -5.11
C GLN A 32 -20.11 -6.05 -5.01
N GLN A 33 -21.17 -6.86 -4.88
CA GLN A 33 -22.52 -6.34 -4.66
C GLN A 33 -22.65 -5.64 -3.30
N ARG A 34 -22.01 -6.18 -2.25
CA ARG A 34 -21.98 -5.54 -0.92
C ARG A 34 -21.26 -4.19 -0.96
N ILE A 35 -20.11 -4.12 -1.65
CA ILE A 35 -19.39 -2.85 -1.90
C ILE A 35 -20.29 -1.87 -2.64
N ALA A 36 -21.00 -2.31 -3.69
CA ALA A 36 -21.92 -1.46 -4.43
C ALA A 36 -23.08 -0.94 -3.55
N TYR A 37 -23.61 -1.77 -2.65
CA TYR A 37 -24.64 -1.33 -1.69
C TYR A 37 -24.11 -0.33 -0.68
N LEU A 38 -22.91 -0.53 -0.13
CA LEU A 38 -22.28 0.40 0.82
C LEU A 38 -21.93 1.73 0.15
N SER A 39 -21.32 1.70 -1.05
CA SER A 39 -21.05 2.90 -1.84
C SER A 39 -22.34 3.68 -2.14
N HIS A 40 -23.42 2.96 -2.46
CA HIS A 40 -24.69 3.62 -2.72
C HIS A 40 -25.35 4.17 -1.44
N ALA A 41 -25.26 3.44 -0.33
CA ALA A 41 -25.72 3.91 0.97
C ALA A 41 -25.00 5.21 1.37
N LEU A 42 -23.69 5.29 1.11
CA LEU A 42 -22.90 6.49 1.37
C LEU A 42 -23.39 7.69 0.56
N MET A 43 -23.69 7.52 -0.74
CA MET A 43 -24.28 8.56 -1.58
C MET A 43 -25.64 9.01 -1.03
N CYS A 44 -26.50 8.08 -0.61
CA CYS A 44 -27.79 8.42 -0.01
C CYS A 44 -27.63 9.26 1.27
N VAL A 45 -26.69 8.91 2.17
CA VAL A 45 -26.46 9.69 3.39
C VAL A 45 -25.89 11.08 3.08
N GLN A 46 -25.04 11.21 2.05
CA GLN A 46 -24.51 12.50 1.61
C GLN A 46 -25.57 13.43 1.04
N SER A 47 -26.63 12.88 0.43
CA SER A 47 -27.77 13.65 -0.08
C SER A 47 -28.76 14.09 1.01
N ALA A 48 -28.58 13.64 2.25
CA ALA A 48 -29.43 13.98 3.39
C ALA A 48 -28.84 15.14 4.22
N PRO A 49 -29.65 15.87 5.01
CA PRO A 49 -29.16 16.96 5.84
C PRO A 49 -28.11 16.50 6.87
N GLU A 50 -27.09 17.32 7.09
CA GLU A 50 -26.00 17.05 8.03
C GLU A 50 -26.47 17.19 9.50
N THR A 51 -27.02 16.12 10.04
CA THR A 51 -27.32 15.98 11.47
C THR A 51 -26.28 15.09 12.13
N LYS A 52 -26.07 15.23 13.45
CA LYS A 52 -25.12 14.39 14.20
C LYS A 52 -25.35 12.88 13.96
N THR A 53 -26.62 12.45 13.98
CA THR A 53 -27.00 11.06 13.71
C THR A 53 -26.69 10.60 12.29
N ASN A 54 -26.80 11.49 11.30
CA ASN A 54 -26.48 11.16 9.91
C ASN A 54 -24.97 11.11 9.68
N LEU A 55 -24.19 11.94 10.39
CA LEU A 55 -22.72 11.89 10.37
C LEU A 55 -22.19 10.59 11.00
N GLU A 56 -22.79 10.15 12.12
CA GLU A 56 -22.47 8.86 12.74
C GLU A 56 -22.75 7.69 11.78
N LEU A 57 -23.92 7.68 11.13
CA LEU A 57 -24.27 6.67 10.12
C LEU A 57 -23.33 6.73 8.90
N LYS A 58 -22.94 7.94 8.46
CA LYS A 58 -21.98 8.13 7.36
C LYS A 58 -20.64 7.48 7.69
N GLN A 59 -20.14 7.71 8.91
CA GLN A 59 -18.88 7.12 9.37
C GLN A 59 -18.98 5.60 9.44
N GLU A 60 -20.07 5.06 10.01
CA GLU A 60 -20.28 3.61 10.08
C GLU A 60 -20.28 2.94 8.69
N ILE A 61 -20.96 3.56 7.71
CA ILE A 61 -20.99 3.06 6.33
C ILE A 61 -19.59 3.15 5.71
N GLN A 62 -18.86 4.23 5.95
CA GLN A 62 -17.50 4.42 5.44
C GLN A 62 -16.55 3.36 6.00
N ASP A 63 -16.56 3.12 7.31
CA ASP A 63 -15.71 2.12 7.97
C ASP A 63 -15.97 0.72 7.39
N LYS A 64 -17.24 0.35 7.20
CA LYS A 64 -17.60 -0.94 6.58
C LYS A 64 -17.21 -1.02 5.10
N LEU A 65 -17.30 0.09 4.37
CA LEU A 65 -16.88 0.15 2.97
C LEU A 65 -15.38 -0.06 2.84
N ASP A 66 -14.58 0.58 3.69
CA ASP A 66 -13.13 0.45 3.72
C ASP A 66 -12.72 -1.01 4.01
N VAL A 67 -13.37 -1.63 5.00
CA VAL A 67 -13.14 -3.06 5.32
C VAL A 67 -13.56 -3.97 4.17
N ALA A 68 -14.69 -3.70 3.52
CA ALA A 68 -15.15 -4.48 2.36
C ALA A 68 -14.18 -4.38 1.17
N GLN A 69 -13.58 -3.20 0.95
CA GLN A 69 -12.55 -3.00 -0.07
C GLN A 69 -11.27 -3.77 0.25
N ILE A 70 -10.79 -3.72 1.49
CA ILE A 70 -9.63 -4.52 1.94
C ILE A 70 -9.92 -6.01 1.77
N GLN A 71 -11.12 -6.45 2.10
CA GLN A 71 -11.54 -7.83 1.92
C GLN A 71 -11.53 -8.25 0.44
N ALA A 72 -11.92 -7.37 -0.48
CA ALA A 72 -11.88 -7.64 -1.92
C ALA A 72 -10.42 -7.74 -2.42
N GLN A 73 -9.56 -6.83 -2.00
CA GLN A 73 -8.12 -6.90 -2.28
C GLN A 73 -7.50 -8.19 -1.72
N THR A 74 -7.91 -8.60 -0.51
CA THR A 74 -7.45 -9.85 0.12
C THR A 74 -7.83 -11.06 -0.72
N LYS A 75 -9.06 -11.08 -1.22
CA LYS A 75 -9.55 -12.15 -2.11
C LYS A 75 -8.72 -12.23 -3.39
N GLU A 76 -8.53 -11.10 -4.09
CA GLU A 76 -7.72 -11.04 -5.32
C GLU A 76 -6.27 -11.48 -5.08
N ALA A 77 -5.67 -11.04 -3.98
CA ALA A 77 -4.33 -11.43 -3.59
C ALA A 77 -4.20 -12.93 -3.30
N LEU A 78 -5.20 -13.53 -2.65
CA LEU A 78 -5.24 -14.97 -2.40
C LEU A 78 -5.43 -15.76 -3.68
N GLU A 79 -6.33 -15.34 -4.56
CA GLU A 79 -6.54 -15.99 -5.86
C GLU A 79 -5.25 -16.00 -6.69
N PHE A 80 -4.48 -14.91 -6.64
CA PHE A 80 -3.17 -14.82 -7.28
C PHE A 80 -2.13 -15.76 -6.65
N GLU A 81 -2.01 -15.80 -5.32
CA GLU A 81 -1.07 -16.68 -4.62
C GLU A 81 -1.42 -18.17 -4.75
N VAL A 82 -2.70 -18.52 -4.69
CA VAL A 82 -3.20 -19.89 -4.89
C VAL A 82 -3.01 -20.32 -6.33
N GLY A 83 -3.26 -19.44 -7.30
CA GLY A 83 -3.00 -19.71 -8.71
C GLY A 83 -1.52 -20.03 -9.01
N GLN A 84 -0.59 -19.48 -8.23
CA GLN A 84 0.83 -19.80 -8.32
C GLN A 84 1.23 -21.07 -7.56
N ARG A 85 0.53 -21.43 -6.49
CA ARG A 85 0.79 -22.66 -5.72
C ARG A 85 0.01 -23.81 -6.35
N ILE A 86 0.66 -24.57 -7.22
CA ILE A 86 0.15 -25.84 -7.74
C ILE A 86 -0.17 -26.74 -6.52
N THR A 87 -1.45 -26.90 -6.24
CA THR A 87 -2.07 -27.80 -5.24
C THR A 87 -1.94 -27.46 -3.74
N GLY A 88 -3.07 -27.57 -3.03
CA GLY A 88 -3.09 -28.04 -1.64
C GLY A 88 -3.78 -27.18 -0.59
N SER A 89 -4.15 -25.93 -0.86
CA SER A 89 -4.78 -25.09 0.16
C SER A 89 -6.30 -25.08 0.00
N ASN A 90 -7.01 -25.83 0.87
CA ASN A 90 -8.46 -25.74 1.10
C ASN A 90 -8.83 -24.38 1.75
N ILE A 91 -8.41 -23.28 1.13
CA ILE A 91 -8.80 -21.95 1.55
C ILE A 91 -10.18 -21.74 0.94
N SER A 92 -11.17 -21.56 1.81
CA SER A 92 -12.48 -21.15 1.35
C SER A 92 -12.40 -19.67 0.93
N ILE A 93 -11.86 -19.41 -0.28
CA ILE A 93 -11.99 -18.11 -0.96
C ILE A 93 -13.49 -17.74 -1.06
N GLU A 94 -14.36 -18.75 -1.07
CA GLU A 94 -15.80 -18.60 -0.97
C GLU A 94 -16.26 -17.95 0.34
N GLU A 95 -15.60 -18.20 1.49
CA GLU A 95 -15.93 -17.53 2.75
C GLU A 95 -15.80 -16.01 2.65
N LEU A 96 -14.82 -15.50 1.89
CA LEU A 96 -14.64 -14.07 1.63
C LEU A 96 -15.80 -13.45 0.83
N ASN A 97 -16.67 -14.25 0.19
CA ASN A 97 -17.89 -13.75 -0.44
C ASN A 97 -19.13 -13.84 0.47
N GLN A 98 -19.11 -14.71 1.50
CA GLN A 98 -20.30 -15.04 2.28
C GLN A 98 -20.71 -13.93 3.27
N ARG A 99 -19.73 -13.21 3.83
CA ARG A 99 -19.97 -12.13 4.81
C ARG A 99 -18.86 -11.08 4.79
N LEU A 100 -19.12 -9.94 5.43
CA LEU A 100 -18.06 -9.00 5.78
C LEU A 100 -17.31 -9.50 7.03
N PHE A 101 -15.99 -9.48 6.96
CA PHE A 101 -15.10 -9.78 8.07
C PHE A 101 -14.74 -8.50 8.81
N THR A 102 -14.25 -8.64 10.04
CA THR A 102 -13.57 -7.55 10.73
C THR A 102 -12.12 -7.43 10.27
N VAL A 103 -11.49 -6.27 10.49
CA VAL A 103 -10.06 -6.04 10.21
C VAL A 103 -9.15 -7.06 10.90
N SER A 104 -9.46 -7.44 12.14
CA SER A 104 -8.70 -8.44 12.91
C SER A 104 -8.86 -9.84 12.33
N GLU A 105 -10.08 -10.23 11.96
CA GLU A 105 -10.31 -11.52 11.29
C GLU A 105 -9.59 -11.59 9.93
N LEU A 106 -9.60 -10.50 9.16
CA LEU A 106 -8.86 -10.40 7.90
C LEU A 106 -7.36 -10.57 8.12
N TYR A 107 -6.82 -10.01 9.20
CA TYR A 107 -5.41 -10.12 9.55
C TYR A 107 -5.03 -11.55 9.93
N ASP A 108 -5.71 -12.10 10.95
CA ASP A 108 -5.33 -13.37 11.57
C ASP A 108 -5.61 -14.58 10.67
N ARG A 109 -6.73 -14.55 9.92
CA ARG A 109 -7.15 -15.69 9.11
C ARG A 109 -6.57 -15.69 7.70
N PHE A 110 -6.22 -14.52 7.16
CA PHE A 110 -5.80 -14.39 5.76
C PHE A 110 -4.47 -13.66 5.59
N ALA A 111 -4.36 -12.40 6.03
CA ALA A 111 -3.18 -11.59 5.72
C ALA A 111 -1.88 -12.17 6.32
N ASN A 112 -1.93 -12.65 7.56
CA ASN A 112 -0.78 -13.22 8.25
C ASN A 112 -0.40 -14.62 7.74
N PRO A 113 -1.32 -15.61 7.67
CA PRO A 113 -0.98 -16.97 7.22
C PRO A 113 -0.45 -17.05 5.78
N PHE A 114 -0.95 -16.18 4.89
CA PHE A 114 -0.55 -16.14 3.48
C PHE A 114 0.57 -15.12 3.20
N ASN A 115 1.06 -14.45 4.24
CA ASN A 115 2.07 -13.40 4.15
C ASN A 115 1.75 -12.30 3.12
N LEU A 116 0.51 -11.83 3.12
CA LEU A 116 0.03 -10.78 2.22
C LEU A 116 0.41 -9.40 2.76
N ALA A 117 1.68 -9.01 2.58
CA ALA A 117 2.22 -7.80 3.20
C ALA A 117 1.47 -6.50 2.83
N HIS A 118 1.02 -6.35 1.59
CA HIS A 118 0.21 -5.18 1.18
C HIS A 118 -1.15 -5.12 1.91
N ILE A 119 -1.79 -6.28 2.14
CA ILE A 119 -3.04 -6.38 2.90
C ILE A 119 -2.80 -6.06 4.38
N LYS A 120 -1.71 -6.57 4.97
CA LYS A 120 -1.32 -6.23 6.36
C LYS A 120 -1.22 -4.71 6.53
N LEU A 121 -0.58 -4.01 5.58
CA LEU A 121 -0.45 -2.55 5.63
C LEU A 121 -1.81 -1.84 5.50
N ALA A 122 -2.67 -2.30 4.58
CA ALA A 122 -4.00 -1.73 4.39
C ALA A 122 -4.88 -1.89 5.65
N ILE A 123 -4.81 -3.06 6.30
CA ILE A 123 -5.50 -3.33 7.56
C ILE A 123 -5.02 -2.38 8.67
N LEU A 124 -3.71 -2.20 8.84
CA LEU A 124 -3.15 -1.30 9.86
C LEU A 124 -3.59 0.16 9.63
N ALA A 125 -3.61 0.59 8.38
CA ALA A 125 -4.06 1.94 8.01
C ALA A 125 -5.57 2.13 8.30
N CYS A 126 -6.41 1.16 7.93
CA CYS A 126 -7.85 1.20 8.18
C CYS A 126 -8.18 1.18 9.67
N ALA A 127 -7.47 0.37 10.46
CA ALA A 127 -7.70 0.30 11.90
C ALA A 127 -7.10 1.47 12.68
N GLY A 128 -6.31 2.34 12.03
CA GLY A 128 -5.65 3.47 12.67
C GLY A 128 -4.52 3.11 13.66
N HIS A 129 -4.25 1.81 13.85
CA HIS A 129 -3.18 1.29 14.71
C HIS A 129 -1.82 1.47 14.05
N TYR A 130 -1.06 2.44 14.53
CA TYR A 130 0.30 2.69 14.06
C TYR A 130 1.32 2.27 15.11
N GLU A 131 2.11 1.26 14.77
CA GLU A 131 3.32 0.88 15.47
C GLU A 131 4.46 0.88 14.46
N ARG A 132 5.50 1.69 14.70
CA ARG A 132 6.60 1.90 13.75
C ARG A 132 7.23 0.57 13.34
N GLU A 133 7.58 -0.26 14.32
CA GLU A 133 8.27 -1.54 14.07
C GLU A 133 7.42 -2.49 13.21
N ILE A 134 6.11 -2.57 13.47
CA ILE A 134 5.21 -3.41 12.68
C ILE A 134 5.12 -2.91 11.24
N VAL A 135 4.92 -1.60 11.05
CA VAL A 135 4.85 -1.00 9.71
C VAL A 135 6.16 -1.20 8.96
N GLU A 136 7.30 -0.97 9.60
CA GLU A 136 8.61 -1.16 8.98
C GLU A 136 8.85 -2.63 8.60
N ASN A 137 8.49 -3.58 9.46
CA ASN A 137 8.59 -5.01 9.16
C ASN A 137 7.72 -5.42 7.96
N VAL A 138 6.49 -4.90 7.88
CA VAL A 138 5.61 -5.15 6.72
C VAL A 138 6.23 -4.62 5.43
N TRP A 139 6.85 -3.43 5.46
CA TRP A 139 7.55 -2.88 4.31
C TRP A 139 8.79 -3.68 3.92
N VAL A 140 9.55 -4.19 4.89
CA VAL A 140 10.65 -5.12 4.63
C VAL A 140 10.14 -6.38 3.92
N ASP A 141 8.99 -6.92 4.30
CA ASP A 141 8.38 -8.06 3.63
C ASP A 141 7.92 -7.73 2.20
N ILE A 142 7.33 -6.55 1.97
CA ILE A 142 6.98 -6.05 0.63
C ILE A 142 8.24 -5.99 -0.24
N LEU A 143 9.28 -5.31 0.24
CA LEU A 143 10.53 -5.16 -0.51
C LEU A 143 11.19 -6.49 -0.79
N LYS A 144 11.30 -7.40 0.19
CA LYS A 144 11.86 -8.75 -0.02
C LYS A 144 11.10 -9.52 -1.09
N LYS A 145 9.76 -9.44 -1.10
CA LYS A 145 8.93 -10.08 -2.13
C LYS A 145 9.23 -9.50 -3.52
N GLU A 146 9.29 -8.18 -3.63
CA GLU A 146 9.52 -7.47 -4.89
C GLU A 146 10.97 -7.54 -5.37
N LEU A 147 11.95 -7.78 -4.50
CA LEU A 147 13.37 -7.88 -4.85
C LEU A 147 13.81 -9.32 -5.15
N ARG A 148 13.07 -10.32 -4.65
CA ARG A 148 13.40 -11.75 -4.81
C ARG A 148 13.62 -12.21 -6.26
N PRO A 149 12.81 -11.81 -7.27
CA PRO A 149 13.05 -12.23 -8.65
C PRO A 149 14.40 -11.75 -9.20
N PHE A 150 14.82 -10.53 -8.83
CA PHE A 150 16.13 -10.00 -9.17
C PHE A 150 17.25 -10.77 -8.46
N GLU A 151 17.11 -11.04 -7.16
CA GLU A 151 18.11 -11.84 -6.40
C GLU A 151 18.32 -13.24 -6.99
N ARG A 152 17.27 -13.83 -7.57
CA ARG A 152 17.31 -15.15 -8.22
C ARG A 152 17.78 -15.10 -9.68
N ASN A 153 18.12 -13.93 -10.20
CA ASN A 153 18.44 -13.70 -11.62
C ASN A 153 17.32 -14.14 -12.56
N GLU A 154 16.06 -14.10 -12.12
CA GLU A 154 14.88 -14.43 -12.93
C GLU A 154 14.46 -13.26 -13.82
N GLU A 155 15.00 -12.06 -13.58
CA GLU A 155 14.67 -10.85 -14.33
C GLU A 155 15.85 -9.88 -14.51
N SER A 156 15.70 -8.94 -15.44
CA SER A 156 16.68 -7.88 -15.68
C SER A 156 16.60 -6.73 -14.66
N ALA A 157 17.69 -5.96 -14.56
CA ALA A 157 17.75 -4.73 -13.76
C ALA A 157 16.69 -3.70 -14.18
N GLU A 158 16.35 -3.62 -15.47
CA GLU A 158 15.35 -2.67 -15.96
C GLU A 158 13.91 -3.09 -15.57
N GLN A 159 13.61 -4.38 -15.65
CA GLN A 159 12.31 -4.92 -15.24
C GLN A 159 12.08 -4.76 -13.73
N SER A 160 13.09 -5.08 -12.91
CA SER A 160 13.03 -4.91 -11.46
C SER A 160 12.78 -3.45 -11.07
N LYS A 161 13.53 -2.49 -11.64
CA LYS A 161 13.33 -1.04 -11.41
C LYS A 161 11.89 -0.63 -11.69
N ARG A 162 11.34 -1.00 -12.85
CA ARG A 162 9.97 -0.63 -13.24
C ARG A 162 8.92 -1.23 -12.32
N ARG A 163 9.08 -2.50 -11.93
CA ARG A 163 8.14 -3.16 -11.01
C ARG A 163 8.16 -2.49 -9.64
N ILE A 164 9.34 -2.33 -9.04
CA ILE A 164 9.48 -1.73 -7.70
C ILE A 164 9.01 -0.27 -7.73
N ALA A 165 9.38 0.50 -8.76
CA ALA A 165 8.92 1.88 -8.91
C ALA A 165 7.39 1.99 -9.02
N SER A 166 6.75 1.06 -9.74
CA SER A 166 5.28 0.97 -9.83
C SER A 166 4.66 0.71 -8.45
N VAL A 167 5.21 -0.25 -7.70
CA VAL A 167 4.73 -0.58 -6.33
C VAL A 167 4.88 0.63 -5.41
N LEU A 168 6.05 1.26 -5.37
CA LEU A 168 6.30 2.45 -4.54
C LEU A 168 5.38 3.60 -4.91
N LYS A 169 5.18 3.86 -6.21
CA LYS A 169 4.29 4.91 -6.70
C LYS A 169 2.84 4.66 -6.31
N ASN A 170 2.35 3.43 -6.49
CA ASN A 170 0.98 3.05 -6.13
C ASN A 170 0.74 3.21 -4.62
N LEU A 171 1.64 2.69 -3.79
CA LEU A 171 1.53 2.78 -2.33
C LEU A 171 1.72 4.22 -1.84
N SER A 172 2.61 5.02 -2.44
CA SER A 172 2.76 6.44 -2.09
C SER A 172 1.48 7.24 -2.37
N THR A 173 0.78 6.92 -3.46
CA THR A 173 -0.50 7.55 -3.82
C THR A 173 -1.58 7.14 -2.83
N GLN A 174 -1.65 5.83 -2.53
CA GLN A 174 -2.63 5.26 -1.60
C GLN A 174 -2.49 5.82 -0.18
N TYR A 175 -1.26 6.00 0.32
CA TYR A 175 -0.99 6.50 1.68
C TYR A 175 -0.61 7.98 1.72
N SER A 176 -0.93 8.75 0.69
CA SER A 176 -0.59 10.19 0.60
C SER A 176 -1.17 11.02 1.75
N SER A 177 -2.34 10.65 2.28
CA SER A 177 -2.97 11.27 3.46
C SER A 177 -2.47 10.69 4.79
N MET A 178 -1.71 9.59 4.78
CA MET A 178 -1.27 8.86 5.97
C MET A 178 0.22 8.49 5.88
N LEU A 179 1.09 9.50 5.74
CA LEU A 179 2.52 9.34 5.49
C LEU A 179 3.26 8.44 6.49
N LYS A 180 2.76 8.29 7.73
CA LYS A 180 3.31 7.36 8.72
C LYS A 180 3.32 5.90 8.26
N PHE A 181 2.40 5.49 7.37
CA PHE A 181 2.35 4.15 6.79
C PHE A 181 3.22 4.00 5.53
N TYR A 182 3.91 5.07 5.10
CA TYR A 182 4.88 5.08 4.00
C TYR A 182 6.23 5.64 4.50
N PRO A 183 7.00 4.88 5.30
CA PRO A 183 8.26 5.32 5.90
C PRO A 183 9.39 5.37 4.86
N ILE A 184 9.37 6.41 4.02
CA ILE A 184 10.26 6.54 2.85
C ILE A 184 11.75 6.45 3.19
N GLU A 185 12.18 6.99 4.33
CA GLU A 185 13.58 6.93 4.74
C GLU A 185 14.03 5.49 5.03
N MET A 186 13.17 4.68 5.65
CA MET A 186 13.43 3.27 5.90
C MET A 186 13.44 2.49 4.58
N ILE A 187 12.45 2.72 3.71
CA ILE A 187 12.36 2.08 2.39
C ILE A 187 13.64 2.36 1.58
N LEU A 188 14.07 3.61 1.52
CA LEU A 188 15.30 4.00 0.81
C LEU A 188 16.56 3.41 1.43
N ARG A 189 16.61 3.26 2.77
CA ARG A 189 17.72 2.58 3.45
C ARG A 189 17.83 1.12 3.04
N GLU A 190 16.72 0.39 3.01
CA GLU A 190 16.70 -1.01 2.57
C GLU A 190 17.09 -1.13 1.10
N LEU A 191 16.57 -0.25 0.24
CA LEU A 191 16.93 -0.21 -1.18
C LEU A 191 18.39 0.18 -1.42
N LEU A 192 18.96 1.06 -0.59
CA LEU A 192 20.38 1.42 -0.64
C LEU A 192 21.26 0.23 -0.30
N MET A 193 20.92 -0.50 0.77
CA MET A 193 21.63 -1.73 1.16
C MET A 193 21.52 -2.81 0.08
N PHE A 194 20.35 -2.97 -0.52
CA PHE A 194 20.14 -3.86 -1.66
C PHE A 194 21.00 -3.45 -2.86
N SER A 195 20.95 -2.17 -3.23
CA SER A 195 21.63 -1.64 -4.41
C SER A 195 23.14 -1.82 -4.29
N PHE A 196 23.70 -1.57 -3.10
CA PHE A 196 25.11 -1.83 -2.79
C PHE A 196 25.53 -3.30 -2.98
N ARG A 197 24.65 -4.24 -2.65
CA ARG A 197 24.96 -5.69 -2.69
C ARG A 197 24.85 -6.28 -4.09
N PHE A 198 23.82 -5.88 -4.84
CA PHE A 198 23.39 -6.62 -6.03
C PHE A 198 23.37 -5.81 -7.32
N THR A 199 23.57 -4.48 -7.27
CA THR A 199 23.37 -3.62 -8.45
C THR A 199 24.54 -2.66 -8.69
N GLN A 200 24.46 -1.92 -9.80
CA GLN A 200 25.36 -0.80 -10.09
C GLN A 200 24.85 0.51 -9.44
N PRO A 201 25.72 1.49 -9.18
CA PRO A 201 25.36 2.74 -8.46
C PRO A 201 24.24 3.57 -9.11
N GLU A 202 24.01 3.43 -10.41
CA GLU A 202 22.99 4.15 -11.18
C GLU A 202 21.57 3.61 -10.91
N TRP A 203 21.47 2.36 -10.44
CA TRP A 203 20.19 1.66 -10.31
C TRP A 203 19.21 2.36 -9.36
N LEU A 204 19.69 2.80 -8.19
CA LEU A 204 18.84 3.41 -7.17
C LEU A 204 18.37 4.83 -7.54
N PRO A 205 19.25 5.75 -8.03
CA PRO A 205 18.81 7.04 -8.55
C PRO A 205 17.77 6.90 -9.67
N GLU A 206 17.98 6.00 -10.63
CA GLU A 206 17.02 5.76 -11.71
C GLU A 206 15.68 5.22 -11.21
N LEU A 207 15.70 4.28 -10.25
CA LEU A 207 14.48 3.79 -9.60
C LEU A 207 13.73 4.93 -8.90
N CYS A 208 14.44 5.80 -8.18
CA CYS A 208 13.84 6.94 -7.49
C CYS A 208 13.16 7.89 -8.48
N LYS A 209 13.78 8.17 -9.63
CA LYS A 209 13.17 8.98 -10.71
C LYS A 209 11.87 8.35 -11.21
N LEU A 210 11.88 7.03 -11.49
CA LEU A 210 10.69 6.31 -11.95
C LEU A 210 9.56 6.32 -10.90
N ALA A 211 9.93 6.19 -9.62
CA ALA A 211 9.02 6.23 -8.48
C ALA A 211 8.57 7.64 -8.08
N ARG A 212 9.12 8.70 -8.72
CA ARG A 212 8.89 10.12 -8.38
C ARG A 212 9.32 10.50 -6.96
N ILE A 213 10.40 9.90 -6.47
CA ILE A 213 11.01 10.23 -5.18
C ILE A 213 12.04 11.34 -5.41
N SER A 214 12.02 12.40 -4.58
CA SER A 214 12.99 13.50 -4.68
C SER A 214 14.42 13.01 -4.45
N HIS A 215 15.35 13.53 -5.25
CA HIS A 215 16.79 13.31 -5.05
C HIS A 215 17.25 13.87 -3.69
N ALA A 216 16.67 14.97 -3.18
CA ALA A 216 17.02 15.47 -1.86
C ALA A 216 16.66 14.47 -0.75
N THR A 217 15.53 13.77 -0.85
CA THR A 217 15.17 12.70 0.10
C THR A 217 16.20 11.58 0.07
N LEU A 218 16.62 11.15 -1.13
CA LEU A 218 17.65 10.14 -1.29
C LEU A 218 19.00 10.60 -0.69
N LEU A 219 19.43 11.82 -0.99
CA LEU A 219 20.66 12.41 -0.44
C LEU A 219 20.63 12.54 1.08
N ASN A 220 19.49 12.93 1.65
CA ASN A 220 19.30 12.99 3.09
C ASN A 220 19.47 11.62 3.75
N VAL A 221 18.88 10.57 3.15
CA VAL A 221 19.04 9.19 3.64
C VAL A 221 20.50 8.75 3.54
N ILE A 222 21.16 8.98 2.41
CA ILE A 222 22.59 8.65 2.23
C ILE A 222 23.46 9.36 3.27
N ASN A 223 23.24 10.67 3.47
CA ASN A 223 23.99 11.47 4.43
C ASN A 223 23.75 10.98 5.87
N ASN A 224 22.51 10.64 6.22
CA ASN A 224 22.17 10.09 7.53
C ASN A 224 22.82 8.70 7.75
N GLN A 225 22.80 7.82 6.75
CA GLN A 225 23.46 6.51 6.80
C GLN A 225 24.97 6.66 6.97
N TYR A 226 25.59 7.56 6.20
CA TYR A 226 27.02 7.80 6.26
C TYR A 226 27.46 8.45 7.58
N ARG A 227 26.68 9.39 8.14
CA ARG A 227 27.08 10.14 9.33
C ARG A 227 26.72 9.44 10.64
N VAL A 228 25.48 8.98 10.77
CA VAL A 228 24.79 8.74 12.05
C VAL A 228 24.56 7.27 12.36
N VAL A 229 24.20 6.46 11.36
CA VAL A 229 23.53 5.17 11.65
C VAL A 229 24.47 3.97 11.68
N ASP A 230 25.44 3.86 10.75
CA ASP A 230 26.20 2.60 10.60
C ASP A 230 27.70 2.84 10.35
N PRO A 231 28.60 2.38 11.25
CA PRO A 231 30.05 2.39 11.03
C PRO A 231 30.48 1.67 9.75
N PHE A 232 29.69 0.73 9.25
CA PHE A 232 29.94 -0.02 8.02
C PHE A 232 30.28 0.88 6.84
N TRP A 233 29.48 1.94 6.60
CA TRP A 233 29.69 2.85 5.47
C TRP A 233 30.98 3.66 5.56
N LYS A 234 31.49 3.88 6.78
CA LYS A 234 32.77 4.57 7.02
C LYS A 234 33.97 3.63 6.96
N GLN A 235 33.81 2.37 7.36
CA GLN A 235 34.94 1.44 7.49
C GLN A 235 35.18 0.62 6.21
N ASN A 236 34.15 0.45 5.37
CA ASN A 236 34.24 -0.36 4.17
C ASN A 236 34.55 0.50 2.93
N LYS A 237 35.75 0.35 2.37
CA LYS A 237 36.19 1.08 1.16
C LYS A 237 35.25 0.89 -0.03
N ARG A 238 34.71 -0.32 -0.23
CA ARG A 238 33.77 -0.59 -1.33
C ARG A 238 32.46 0.17 -1.12
N ALA A 239 31.98 0.24 0.11
CA ALA A 239 30.76 0.96 0.47
C ALA A 239 30.93 2.47 0.30
N GLN A 240 32.10 3.01 0.67
CA GLN A 240 32.45 4.41 0.40
C GLN A 240 32.47 4.73 -1.10
N GLN A 241 33.17 3.92 -1.91
CA GLN A 241 33.23 4.10 -3.36
C GLN A 241 31.83 4.04 -3.98
N PHE A 242 31.00 3.10 -3.52
CA PHE A 242 29.61 2.97 -3.98
C PHE A 242 28.80 4.24 -3.68
N ILE A 243 28.84 4.75 -2.44
CA ILE A 243 28.14 5.99 -2.06
C ILE A 243 28.65 7.17 -2.91
N ILE A 244 29.96 7.30 -3.09
CA ILE A 244 30.53 8.41 -3.87
C ILE A 244 30.03 8.36 -5.31
N ASN A 245 30.11 7.20 -5.97
CA ASN A 245 29.64 7.04 -7.34
C ASN A 245 28.13 7.31 -7.45
N LEU A 246 27.34 6.84 -6.48
CA LEU A 246 25.91 7.07 -6.45
C LEU A 246 25.58 8.57 -6.30
N VAL A 247 26.32 9.29 -5.45
CA VAL A 247 26.18 10.74 -5.28
C VAL A 247 26.62 11.50 -6.55
N ILE A 248 27.70 11.09 -7.20
CA ILE A 248 28.14 11.66 -8.48
C ILE A 248 27.04 11.50 -9.53
N ASN A 249 26.46 10.30 -9.68
CA ASN A 249 25.38 10.06 -10.63
C ASN A 249 24.17 10.99 -10.37
N ILE A 250 23.78 11.18 -9.10
CA ILE A 250 22.72 12.12 -8.74
C ILE A 250 23.07 13.57 -9.15
N PHE A 251 24.32 13.98 -8.96
CA PHE A 251 24.77 15.33 -9.34
C PHE A 251 24.88 15.51 -10.86
N GLU A 252 25.35 14.52 -11.60
CA GLU A 252 25.38 14.55 -13.06
C GLU A 252 23.96 14.69 -13.62
N ASP A 253 23.01 13.96 -13.05
CA ASP A 253 21.59 14.08 -13.38
C ASP A 253 21.02 15.47 -13.04
N PHE A 254 21.43 16.04 -11.91
CA PHE A 254 21.03 17.39 -11.49
C PHE A 254 21.53 18.46 -12.46
N VAL A 255 22.79 18.34 -12.89
CA VAL A 255 23.42 19.25 -13.85
C VAL A 255 22.78 19.13 -15.23
N ALA A 256 22.38 17.92 -15.64
CA ALA A 256 21.75 17.67 -16.93
C ALA A 256 20.30 18.19 -17.01
N ASP A 257 19.54 18.20 -15.91
CA ASP A 257 18.15 18.68 -15.90
C ASP A 257 17.75 19.40 -14.59
N PRO A 258 18.13 20.69 -14.44
CA PRO A 258 17.81 21.50 -13.25
C PRO A 258 16.30 21.74 -13.05
N SER A 259 15.48 21.44 -14.06
CA SER A 259 14.05 21.71 -14.05
C SER A 259 13.24 20.67 -13.26
N LYS A 260 13.81 19.49 -12.98
CA LYS A 260 13.16 18.40 -12.24
C LYS A 260 13.15 18.55 -10.71
N LEU A 261 13.73 19.63 -10.20
CA LEU A 261 13.74 19.95 -8.78
C LEU A 261 12.42 20.60 -8.35
N PRO A 262 11.88 20.25 -7.17
CA PRO A 262 10.92 21.10 -6.48
C PRO A 262 11.48 22.52 -6.39
N PRO A 263 10.66 23.59 -6.46
CA PRO A 263 11.13 24.98 -6.36
C PRO A 263 12.00 25.25 -5.13
N ASN A 264 11.84 24.44 -4.09
CA ASN A 264 12.52 24.53 -2.80
C ASN A 264 13.95 23.93 -2.83
N GLU A 265 14.32 23.25 -3.92
CA GLU A 265 15.61 22.57 -4.12
C GLU A 265 16.37 23.11 -5.36
N ARG A 266 15.83 24.14 -6.03
CA ARG A 266 16.50 24.88 -7.11
C ARG A 266 17.38 26.00 -6.57
#